data_AF-A0AAD0NG30-F1
#
_entry.id   AF-A0AAD0NG30-F1
#
_cell.length_a   1.000
_cell.length_b   1.000
_cell.length_c   1.000
_cell.angle_alpha   90.00
_cell.angle_beta   90.00
_cell.angle_gamma   90.00
#
_symmetry.space_group_name_H-M   'P 1'
#
loop_
_entity.id
_entity.type
_entity.pdbx_description
1 polymer ?
#
loop_
_entity_poly.entity_id
_entity_poly.type
_entity_poly.pdbx_seq_one_letter_code
_entity_poly.pdbx_strand_id
1 'polypeptide(L)'
;MTPDHPDYTLHQQIRQGVAALDEKHGRSFDTTSENLTASLTVKAREQGLERADHVVVSNATAQHPAGHNIFVVQGDPANPAHLRAMLPTAEAAQVPAEQSLQKLGIAPQQPAVGLQPEQQAREQEQQQNPGQRLG
;
A
#
# COMPACT_ATOMS: atom_id res chain seq x y z
N MET A 1 -1.32 -1.31 6.37
CA MET A 1 -1.13 0.08 6.82
C MET A 1 -2.27 0.43 7.76
N THR A 2 -1.98 0.88 8.99
CA THR A 2 -2.99 1.20 10.02
C THR A 2 -3.38 2.69 9.97
N PRO A 3 -4.55 3.09 10.50
CA PRO A 3 -4.99 4.49 10.54
C PRO A 3 -4.05 5.47 11.25
N ASP A 4 -3.21 4.96 12.16
CA ASP A 4 -2.22 5.74 12.92
C ASP A 4 -0.95 6.05 12.10
N HIS A 5 -0.76 5.40 10.95
CA HIS A 5 0.41 5.63 10.11
C HIS A 5 0.36 7.03 9.47
N PRO A 6 1.48 7.80 9.45
CA PRO A 6 1.48 9.15 8.86
C PRO A 6 1.06 9.16 7.38
N ASP A 7 1.33 8.07 6.67
CA ASP A 7 0.99 7.90 5.24
C ASP A 7 -0.41 7.35 4.99
N TYR A 8 -1.16 7.02 6.05
CA TYR A 8 -2.48 6.41 5.91
C TYR A 8 -3.43 7.26 5.10
N THR A 9 -3.54 8.54 5.45
CA THR A 9 -4.44 9.48 4.78
C THR A 9 -4.06 9.67 3.32
N LEU A 10 -2.78 9.91 3.04
CA LEU A 10 -2.29 10.11 1.67
C LEU A 10 -2.57 8.87 0.80
N HIS A 11 -2.23 7.68 1.30
CA HIS A 11 -2.46 6.43 0.57
C HIS A 11 -3.96 6.19 0.31
N GLN A 12 -4.84 6.49 1.27
CA GLN A 12 -6.28 6.34 1.07
C GLN A 12 -6.82 7.31 0.01
N GLN A 13 -6.36 8.55 -0.01
CA GLN A 13 -6.72 9.52 -1.04
C GLN A 13 -6.24 9.09 -2.43
N ILE A 14 -5.00 8.60 -2.53
CA ILE A 14 -4.46 8.06 -3.78
C ILE A 14 -5.28 6.83 -4.22
N ARG A 15 -5.60 5.92 -3.31
CA ARG A 15 -6.40 4.72 -3.59
C ARG A 15 -7.77 5.09 -4.17
N GLN A 16 -8.43 6.09 -3.58
CA GLN A 16 -9.71 6.60 -4.10
C GLN A 16 -9.55 7.20 -5.50
N GLY A 17 -8.48 7.97 -5.75
CA GLY A 17 -8.20 8.51 -7.06
C GLY A 17 -7.93 7.45 -8.12
N VAL A 18 -7.18 6.40 -7.79
CA VAL A 18 -6.92 5.26 -8.68
C VAL A 18 -8.21 4.47 -8.94
N ALA A 19 -9.00 4.18 -7.91
CA ALA A 19 -10.30 3.52 -8.10
C ALA A 19 -11.22 4.31 -9.02
N ALA A 20 -11.29 5.64 -8.86
CA ALA A 20 -12.06 6.50 -9.75
C ALA A 20 -11.51 6.51 -11.20
N LEU A 21 -10.20 6.31 -11.39
CA LEU A 21 -9.63 6.11 -12.72
C LEU A 21 -10.03 4.75 -13.31
N ASP A 22 -10.00 3.67 -12.53
CA ASP A 22 -10.43 2.35 -13.00
C ASP A 22 -11.90 2.36 -13.42
N GLU A 23 -12.78 2.94 -12.60
CA GLU A 23 -14.21 3.08 -12.91
C GLU A 23 -14.44 3.87 -14.21
N LYS A 24 -13.69 4.97 -14.43
CA LYS A 24 -13.76 5.74 -15.69
C LYS A 24 -13.36 4.92 -16.92
N HIS A 25 -12.52 3.90 -16.75
CA HIS A 25 -12.11 3.01 -17.84
C HIS A 25 -12.89 1.68 -17.86
N GLY A 26 -13.96 1.56 -17.06
CA GLY A 26 -14.78 0.35 -16.99
C GLY A 26 -14.06 -0.85 -16.37
N ARG A 27 -13.06 -0.60 -15.51
CA ARG A 27 -12.32 -1.62 -14.77
C ARG A 27 -12.67 -1.59 -13.30
N SER A 28 -12.65 -2.77 -12.68
CA SER A 28 -12.70 -2.89 -11.23
C SER A 28 -11.31 -2.66 -10.64
N PHE A 29 -11.26 -2.17 -9.41
CA PHE A 29 -10.02 -2.07 -8.65
C PHE A 29 -9.41 -3.46 -8.43
N ASP A 30 -8.19 -3.68 -8.92
CA ASP A 30 -7.50 -4.97 -8.90
C ASP A 30 -6.06 -4.85 -8.36
N THR A 31 -5.27 -5.93 -8.45
CA THR A 31 -3.87 -5.95 -7.99
C THR A 31 -3.01 -4.90 -8.70
N THR A 32 -3.28 -4.59 -9.96
CA THR A 32 -2.59 -3.50 -10.66
C THR A 32 -2.92 -2.16 -10.01
N SER A 33 -4.19 -1.93 -9.67
CA SER A 33 -4.64 -0.74 -8.95
C SER A 33 -4.00 -0.62 -7.57
N GLU A 34 -3.81 -1.74 -6.87
CA GLU A 34 -3.07 -1.80 -5.59
C GLU A 34 -1.60 -1.42 -5.77
N ASN A 35 -0.93 -1.99 -6.77
CA ASN A 35 0.47 -1.69 -7.10
C ASN A 35 0.64 -0.20 -7.45
N LEU A 36 -0.25 0.34 -8.29
CA LEU A 36 -0.28 1.75 -8.64
C LEU A 36 -0.44 2.62 -7.39
N THR A 37 -1.41 2.30 -6.54
CA THR A 37 -1.69 3.05 -5.30
C THR A 37 -0.46 3.12 -4.40
N ALA A 38 0.17 1.98 -4.13
CA ALA A 38 1.33 1.92 -3.24
C ALA A 38 2.54 2.66 -3.83
N SER A 39 2.83 2.44 -5.13
CA SER A 39 3.95 3.09 -5.83
C SER A 39 3.77 4.61 -5.89
N LEU A 40 2.55 5.08 -6.15
CA LEU A 40 2.23 6.51 -6.15
C LEU A 40 2.33 7.12 -4.76
N THR A 41 1.96 6.39 -3.71
CA THR A 41 2.10 6.86 -2.32
C THR A 41 3.57 7.10 -1.98
N VAL A 42 4.45 6.15 -2.31
CA VAL A 42 5.91 6.32 -2.16
C VAL A 42 6.38 7.55 -2.92
N LYS A 43 6.01 7.66 -4.21
CA LYS A 43 6.48 8.78 -5.04
C LYS A 43 5.97 10.13 -4.55
N ALA A 44 4.73 10.19 -4.06
CA ALA A 44 4.14 11.39 -3.49
C ALA A 44 4.94 11.86 -2.27
N ARG A 45 5.33 10.94 -1.37
CA ARG A 45 6.18 11.26 -0.22
C ARG A 45 7.57 11.73 -0.62
N GLU A 46 8.21 11.06 -1.56
CA GLU A 46 9.52 11.48 -2.09
C GLU A 46 9.49 12.91 -2.68
N GLN A 47 8.33 13.34 -3.20
CA GLN A 47 8.11 14.66 -3.78
C GLN A 47 7.54 15.68 -2.78
N GLY A 48 7.43 15.31 -1.50
CA GLY A 48 6.96 16.20 -0.44
C GLY A 48 5.45 16.47 -0.45
N LEU A 49 4.65 15.61 -1.08
CA LEU A 49 3.20 15.69 -0.99
C LEU A 49 2.74 15.18 0.38
N GLU A 50 1.79 15.89 0.97
CA GLU A 50 1.16 15.56 2.24
C GLU A 50 -0.24 14.98 2.07
N ARG A 51 -0.90 15.34 0.98
CA ARG A 51 -2.22 14.85 0.57
C ARG A 51 -2.30 14.69 -0.94
N ALA A 52 -3.29 13.93 -1.40
CA ALA A 52 -3.65 13.84 -2.81
C ALA A 52 -5.02 14.48 -3.02
N ASP A 53 -5.06 15.59 -3.76
CA ASP A 53 -6.31 16.23 -4.17
C ASP A 53 -6.79 15.66 -5.51
N HIS A 54 -5.85 15.28 -6.40
CA HIS A 54 -6.17 14.66 -7.68
C HIS A 54 -5.21 13.52 -8.03
N VAL A 55 -5.75 12.46 -8.62
CA VAL A 55 -4.98 11.43 -9.33
C VAL A 55 -5.43 11.41 -10.78
N VAL A 56 -4.51 11.67 -11.69
CA VAL A 56 -4.81 11.85 -13.13
C VAL A 56 -3.79 11.13 -13.99
N VAL A 57 -4.17 10.82 -15.22
CA VAL A 57 -3.28 10.24 -16.22
C VAL A 57 -2.92 11.26 -17.30
N SER A 58 -1.75 11.10 -17.92
CA SER A 58 -1.34 11.93 -19.06
C SER A 58 -2.32 11.80 -20.22
N ASN A 59 -2.57 12.92 -20.90
CA ASN A 59 -3.19 12.92 -22.21
C ASN A 59 -2.27 12.29 -23.28
N ALA A 60 -2.87 11.87 -24.40
CA ALA A 60 -2.10 11.44 -25.55
C ALA A 60 -1.27 12.59 -26.14
N THR A 61 -0.07 12.26 -26.60
CA THR A 61 0.86 13.15 -27.31
C THR A 61 1.29 12.49 -28.61
N ALA A 62 2.05 13.19 -29.45
CA ALA A 62 2.61 12.60 -30.67
C ALA A 62 3.55 11.41 -30.38
N GLN A 63 4.13 11.33 -29.17
CA GLN A 63 5.12 10.33 -28.80
C GLN A 63 4.57 9.22 -27.90
N HIS A 64 3.53 9.53 -27.12
CA HIS A 64 3.02 8.62 -26.09
C HIS A 64 1.49 8.59 -26.06
N PRO A 65 0.88 7.42 -25.83
CA PRO A 65 -0.57 7.30 -25.68
C PRO A 65 -1.06 7.98 -24.40
N ALA A 66 -2.37 8.21 -24.32
CA ALA A 66 -3.01 8.56 -23.05
C ALA A 66 -2.75 7.45 -22.02
N GLY A 67 -2.62 7.81 -20.74
CA GLY A 67 -2.30 6.83 -19.70
C GLY A 67 -0.82 6.48 -19.58
N HIS A 68 0.08 7.03 -20.41
CA HIS A 68 1.51 6.70 -20.33
C HIS A 68 2.13 7.05 -18.96
N ASN A 69 1.78 8.20 -18.41
CA ASN A 69 2.16 8.62 -17.06
C ASN A 69 0.92 8.78 -16.18
N ILE A 70 1.11 8.58 -14.88
CA ILE A 70 0.14 8.85 -13.83
C ILE A 70 0.71 9.87 -12.85
N PHE A 71 -0.16 10.76 -12.38
CA PHE A 71 0.21 11.90 -11.54
C PHE A 71 -0.64 11.93 -10.27
N VAL A 72 0.00 12.26 -9.16
CA VAL A 72 -0.68 12.70 -7.94
C VAL A 72 -0.47 14.21 -7.84
N VAL A 73 -1.53 14.98 -7.64
CA VAL A 73 -1.48 16.44 -7.52
C VAL A 73 -2.04 16.86 -6.17
N GLN A 74 -1.32 17.76 -5.52
CA GLN A 74 -1.74 18.46 -4.31
C GLN A 74 -1.97 19.94 -4.65
N GLY A 75 -3.17 20.41 -4.35
CA GLY A 75 -3.67 21.74 -4.67
C GLY A 75 -4.47 21.75 -5.96
N ASP A 76 -4.91 22.94 -6.33
CA ASP A 76 -5.63 23.17 -7.58
C ASP A 76 -4.67 23.05 -8.78
N PRO A 77 -4.99 22.25 -9.81
CA PRO A 77 -4.09 22.03 -10.96
C PRO A 77 -3.89 23.28 -11.83
N ALA A 78 -4.78 24.27 -11.76
CA ALA A 78 -4.60 25.57 -12.41
C ALA A 78 -3.77 26.54 -11.58
N ASN A 79 -3.53 26.24 -10.29
CA ASN A 79 -2.59 26.99 -9.46
C ASN A 79 -1.15 26.58 -9.81
N PRO A 80 -0.26 27.51 -10.22
CA PRO A 80 1.13 27.21 -10.56
C PRO A 80 1.96 26.71 -9.37
N ALA A 81 1.51 26.96 -8.13
CA ALA A 81 2.16 26.49 -6.91
C ALA A 81 1.71 25.08 -6.48
N HIS A 82 0.95 24.34 -7.30
CA HIS A 82 0.60 22.96 -6.98
C HIS A 82 1.85 22.09 -6.88
N LEU A 83 1.80 21.09 -6.00
CA LEU A 83 2.80 20.04 -5.95
C LEU A 83 2.30 18.85 -6.77
N ARG A 84 3.20 18.18 -7.46
CA ARG A 84 2.86 16.97 -8.20
C ARG A 84 3.95 15.92 -8.12
N ALA A 85 3.52 14.67 -8.07
CA ALA A 85 4.35 13.50 -8.22
C ALA A 85 3.97 12.78 -9.52
N MET A 86 4.95 12.17 -10.19
CA MET A 86 4.75 11.49 -11.47
C MET A 86 5.47 10.14 -11.48
N LEU A 87 4.81 9.13 -12.04
CA LEU A 87 5.41 7.86 -12.43
C LEU A 87 4.92 7.44 -13.82
N PRO A 88 5.75 6.75 -14.61
CA PRO A 88 5.27 5.97 -15.74
C PRO A 88 4.30 4.88 -15.24
N THR A 89 3.11 4.82 -15.83
CA THR A 89 2.05 3.92 -15.37
C THR A 89 2.48 2.46 -15.43
N ALA A 90 3.24 2.09 -16.47
CA ALA A 90 3.79 0.76 -16.63
C ALA A 90 4.76 0.40 -15.49
N GLU A 91 5.64 1.31 -15.09
CA GLU A 91 6.57 1.07 -13.98
C GLU A 91 5.82 0.96 -12.65
N ALA A 92 4.89 1.87 -12.38
CA ALA A 92 4.10 1.87 -11.15
C ALA A 92 3.24 0.59 -10.99
N ALA A 93 2.75 0.02 -12.10
CA ALA A 93 1.98 -1.22 -12.13
C ALA A 93 2.81 -2.48 -11.85
N GLN A 94 4.10 -2.45 -12.20
CA GLN A 94 5.00 -3.62 -12.10
C GLN A 94 5.60 -3.79 -10.71
N VAL A 95 5.65 -2.74 -9.90
CA VAL A 95 6.16 -2.83 -8.53
C VAL A 95 5.06 -3.39 -7.61
N PRO A 96 5.25 -4.56 -6.97
CA PRO A 96 4.26 -5.12 -6.07
C PRO A 96 3.94 -4.17 -4.92
N ALA A 97 2.66 -4.06 -4.56
CA ALA A 97 2.22 -3.16 -3.50
C ALA A 97 3.01 -3.36 -2.20
N GLU A 98 3.26 -4.62 -1.82
CA GLU A 98 4.05 -4.96 -0.65
C GLU A 98 5.49 -4.40 -0.69
N GLN A 99 6.15 -4.42 -1.85
CA GLN A 99 7.49 -3.85 -2.03
C GLN A 99 7.47 -2.33 -1.86
N SER A 100 6.45 -1.66 -2.40
CA SER A 100 6.28 -0.20 -2.24
C SER A 100 5.94 0.18 -0.80
N LEU A 101 5.05 -0.57 -0.13
CA LEU A 101 4.67 -0.31 1.27
C LEU A 101 5.84 -0.51 2.23
N GLN A 102 6.73 -1.47 1.98
CA GLN A 102 7.97 -1.64 2.77
C GLN A 102 8.83 -0.37 2.76
N LYS A 103 8.87 0.38 1.64
CA LYS A 103 9.61 1.64 1.55
C LYS A 103 9.01 2.75 2.42
N LEU A 104 7.73 2.66 2.75
CA LEU A 104 7.06 3.56 3.68
C LEU A 104 7.27 3.15 5.16
N GLY A 105 8.13 2.16 5.42
CA GLY A 105 8.33 1.62 6.77
C GLY A 105 7.15 0.75 7.24
N ILE A 106 6.24 0.38 6.34
CA ILE A 106 5.11 -0.49 6.66
C ILE A 106 5.65 -1.93 6.62
N ALA A 107 5.97 -2.48 7.79
CA ALA A 107 6.26 -3.90 7.89
C ALA A 107 5.02 -4.69 7.41
N PRO A 108 5.18 -5.74 6.57
CA PRO A 108 4.11 -6.69 6.37
C PRO A 108 3.70 -7.16 7.76
N GLN A 109 2.42 -7.01 8.09
CA GLN A 109 1.86 -7.65 9.27
C GLN A 109 2.02 -9.14 9.00
N GLN A 110 3.12 -9.74 9.45
CA GLN A 110 3.18 -11.18 9.59
C GLN A 110 1.93 -11.53 10.39
N PRO A 111 1.02 -12.39 9.88
CA PRO A 111 -0.03 -12.89 10.75
C PRO A 111 0.69 -13.43 11.97
N ALA A 112 0.34 -12.93 13.15
CA ALA A 112 0.80 -13.46 14.42
C ALA A 112 0.22 -14.87 14.56
N VAL A 113 0.75 -15.82 13.78
CA VAL A 113 0.61 -17.25 14.06
C VAL A 113 1.44 -17.44 15.31
N GLY A 114 0.74 -17.71 16.41
CA GLY A 114 1.29 -17.66 17.75
C GLY A 114 2.58 -18.44 17.90
N LEU A 115 3.69 -17.70 18.03
CA LEU A 115 4.84 -18.16 18.79
C LEU A 115 4.50 -17.92 20.27
N GLN A 116 3.67 -18.79 20.84
CA GLN A 116 3.58 -18.96 22.29
C GLN A 116 4.20 -20.33 22.61
N PRO A 117 5.19 -20.34 23.52
CA PRO A 117 6.19 -21.39 23.61
C PRO A 117 5.58 -22.72 24.07
N GLU A 118 5.93 -23.77 23.33
CA GLU A 118 5.79 -25.20 23.62
C GLU A 118 6.45 -25.65 24.95
N GLN A 119 6.87 -24.69 25.80
CA GLN A 119 7.53 -24.92 27.07
C GLN A 119 6.54 -25.09 28.24
N GLN A 120 5.39 -24.40 28.24
CA GLN A 120 4.42 -24.53 29.35
C GLN A 120 3.69 -25.88 29.37
N ALA A 121 3.60 -26.59 28.24
CA ALA A 121 2.96 -27.91 28.17
C ALA A 121 3.82 -29.02 28.81
N ARG A 122 5.15 -28.95 28.69
CA ARG A 122 6.05 -29.97 29.27
C ARG A 122 6.13 -29.92 30.81
N GLU A 123 5.89 -28.75 31.39
CA GLU A 123 5.94 -28.58 32.85
C GLU A 123 4.68 -29.14 33.54
N GLN A 124 3.54 -29.17 32.85
CA GLN A 124 2.30 -29.75 33.39
C GLN A 124 2.27 -31.28 33.34
N GLU A 125 2.85 -31.90 32.30
CA GLU A 125 2.93 -33.37 32.20
C GLU A 125 3.82 -34.02 33.27
N GLN A 126 4.87 -33.32 33.72
CA GLN A 126 5.78 -33.84 34.75
C GLN A 126 5.18 -33.79 36.17
N GLN A 127 4.14 -32.97 36.39
CA GLN A 127 3.47 -32.83 37.69
C GLN A 127 2.23 -33.74 37.81
N GLN A 128 1.71 -34.28 36.70
CA GLN A 128 0.50 -35.11 36.71
C GLN A 128 0.76 -36.62 36.80
N ASN A 129 2.00 -37.08 36.93
CA ASN A 129 2.30 -38.50 37.09
C ASN A 129 2.81 -38.95 38.48
N PRO A 130 2.15 -38.59 39.60
CA PRO A 130 2.29 -39.34 40.85
C PRO A 130 1.21 -40.44 40.90
N GLY A 131 1.52 -41.64 40.39
CA GLY A 131 0.81 -42.84 40.81
C GLY A 131 0.27 -43.75 39.70
N GLN A 132 1.17 -44.50 39.07
CA GLN A 132 0.88 -45.91 38.83
C GLN A 132 1.53 -46.69 39.97
N ARG A 133 0.71 -46.91 41.00
CA ARG A 133 1.00 -47.71 42.18
C ARG A 133 1.13 -49.19 41.80
N LEU A 134 2.10 -49.85 42.43
CA LEU A 134 2.00 -51.18 43.06
C LEU A 134 0.77 -52.03 42.71
N GLY A 135 1.04 -53.21 42.15
CA GLY A 135 0.16 -54.36 42.02
C GLY A 135 0.92 -55.55 41.48
#